data_AF-X0T852-F1
#
_entry.id   AF-X0T852-F1
#
_cell.length_a   1.000
_cell.length_b   1.000
_cell.length_c   1.000
_cell.angle_alpha   90.00
_cell.angle_beta   90.00
_cell.angle_gamma   90.00
#
_symmetry.space_group_name_H-M   'P 1'
#
loop_
_entity.id
_entity.type
_entity.pdbx_description
1 polymer ?
#
loop_
_entity_poly.entity_id
_entity_poly.type
_entity_poly.pdbx_seq_one_letter_code
_entity_poly.pdbx_strand_id
1 'polypeptide(L)'
;PFKENIYTDTLEIDLSNENLTFISLRKLSECSDIEIINLGKNDIKTLYIDPLAECEHLELFLVDNGVKLVIDQDLLKEKLPLGLEKLKSEGRLK
;
A
#
# COMPACT_ATOMS: atom_id res chain seq x y z
N PRO A 1 23.69 2.03 14.89
CA PRO A 1 23.92 2.79 13.65
C PRO A 1 22.59 3.33 13.09
N PHE A 2 22.27 4.57 13.46
CA PHE A 2 21.18 5.32 12.86
C PHE A 2 21.52 5.57 11.39
N LYS A 3 20.64 5.14 10.47
CA LYS A 3 20.76 5.53 9.06
C LYS A 3 20.17 6.94 8.94
N GLU A 4 20.98 7.79 8.34
CA GLU A 4 20.72 9.20 8.04
C GLU A 4 19.52 9.30 7.08
N ASN A 5 18.45 9.98 7.51
CA ASN A 5 17.33 10.31 6.63
C ASN A 5 17.74 11.53 5.79
N ILE A 6 18.02 11.30 4.51
CA ILE A 6 18.06 12.37 3.51
C ILE A 6 16.61 12.80 3.34
N TYR A 7 16.28 14.03 3.72
CA TYR A 7 14.93 14.59 3.58
C TYR A 7 14.60 14.75 2.09
N THR A 8 13.95 13.75 1.52
CA THR A 8 12.96 13.96 0.45
C THR A 8 11.64 14.27 1.15
N ASP A 9 10.85 15.23 0.67
CA ASP A 9 9.53 15.59 1.21
C ASP A 9 8.48 14.49 0.94
N THR A 10 8.88 13.23 1.08
CA THR A 10 8.06 12.04 0.85
C THR A 10 6.94 11.99 1.88
N LEU A 11 5.71 11.95 1.38
CA LEU A 11 4.53 11.74 2.21
C LEU A 11 4.33 10.25 2.47
N GLU A 12 4.72 9.82 3.67
CA GLU A 12 4.72 8.41 4.09
C GLU A 12 3.73 8.14 5.22
N ILE A 13 3.05 6.99 5.14
CA ILE A 13 2.35 6.36 6.25
C ILE A 13 3.09 5.06 6.62
N ASP A 14 3.79 5.08 7.76
CA ASP A 14 4.39 3.88 8.34
C ASP A 14 3.56 3.38 9.53
N LEU A 15 2.94 2.21 9.37
CA LEU A 15 2.25 1.45 10.40
C LEU A 15 2.82 0.04 10.51
N SER A 16 4.09 -0.13 10.16
CA SER A 16 4.75 -1.42 10.27
C SER A 16 5.03 -1.80 11.72
N ASN A 17 4.95 -3.10 12.04
CA ASN A 17 5.23 -3.61 13.38
C ASN A 17 4.27 -3.10 14.48
N GLU A 18 3.03 -2.80 14.13
CA GLU A 18 1.98 -2.30 15.04
C GLU A 18 1.01 -3.39 15.54
N ASN A 19 1.30 -4.67 15.26
CA ASN A 19 0.46 -5.83 15.59
C ASN A 19 -0.99 -5.70 15.06
N LEU A 20 -1.17 -5.01 13.93
CA LEU A 20 -2.49 -4.82 13.33
C LEU A 20 -3.02 -6.16 12.83
N THR A 21 -4.25 -6.50 13.20
CA THR A 21 -4.98 -7.65 12.64
C THR A 21 -5.95 -7.21 11.54
N PHE A 22 -6.32 -5.93 11.54
CA PHE A 22 -7.24 -5.28 10.60
C PHE A 22 -6.91 -3.79 10.50
N ILE A 23 -7.11 -3.21 9.31
CA ILE A 23 -7.10 -1.77 9.06
C ILE A 23 -8.08 -1.44 7.94
N SER A 24 -8.76 -0.30 8.04
CA SER A 24 -9.56 0.24 6.93
C SER A 24 -8.76 1.31 6.20
N LEU A 25 -8.60 1.15 4.88
CA LEU A 25 -7.89 2.10 4.03
C LEU A 25 -8.83 3.13 3.38
N ARG A 26 -10.12 3.13 3.74
CA ARG A 26 -11.15 3.93 3.04
C ARG A 26 -10.84 5.42 2.94
N LYS A 27 -10.21 6.01 3.96
CA LYS A 27 -9.87 7.44 3.96
C LYS A 27 -8.70 7.79 3.02
N LEU A 28 -7.91 6.79 2.61
CA LEU A 28 -6.76 7.02 1.74
C LEU A 28 -7.16 7.35 0.30
N SER A 29 -8.40 7.07 -0.10
CA SER A 29 -8.90 7.47 -1.42
C SER A 29 -8.99 8.98 -1.61
N GLU A 30 -8.93 9.76 -0.52
CA GLU A 30 -8.92 11.22 -0.54
C GLU A 30 -7.50 11.80 -0.51
N CYS A 31 -6.47 10.93 -0.47
CA CYS A 31 -5.07 11.31 -0.29
C CYS A 31 -4.26 10.97 -1.55
N SER A 32 -4.35 11.83 -2.57
CA SER A 32 -3.63 11.68 -3.84
C SER A 32 -2.11 11.75 -3.70
N ASP A 33 -1.61 12.43 -2.66
CA ASP A 33 -0.20 12.81 -2.54
C ASP A 33 0.64 11.79 -1.75
N ILE A 34 0.02 10.73 -1.23
CA ILE A 34 0.76 9.70 -0.47
C ILE A 34 1.67 8.92 -1.40
N GLU A 35 2.96 8.90 -1.10
CA GLU A 35 3.99 8.23 -1.90
C GLU A 35 4.30 6.83 -1.37
N ILE A 36 4.29 6.66 -0.04
CA ILE A 36 4.69 5.41 0.62
C ILE A 36 3.65 4.99 1.67
N ILE A 37 3.25 3.73 1.61
CA ILE A 37 2.44 3.09 2.65
C ILE A 37 3.16 1.81 3.09
N ASN A 38 3.49 1.71 4.37
CA ASN A 38 4.11 0.54 4.96
C ASN A 38 3.21 -0.11 6.02
N LEU A 39 2.70 -1.30 5.71
CA LEU A 39 1.90 -2.16 6.58
C LEU A 39 2.63 -3.47 6.91
N GLY A 40 3.93 -3.57 6.64
CA GLY A 40 4.71 -4.79 6.88
C GLY A 40 4.80 -5.17 8.36
N LYS A 41 5.15 -6.42 8.64
CA LYS A 41 5.29 -6.95 10.02
C LYS A 41 4.03 -6.75 10.87
N ASN A 42 2.86 -7.03 10.29
CA ASN A 42 1.59 -7.01 11.01
C ASN A 42 0.93 -8.41 10.95
N ASP A 43 -0.16 -8.59 11.68
CA ASP A 43 -0.92 -9.85 11.73
C ASP A 43 -2.13 -9.88 10.78
N ILE A 44 -2.20 -8.92 9.85
CA ILE A 44 -3.27 -8.80 8.85
C ILE A 44 -3.29 -10.07 7.98
N LYS A 45 -4.47 -10.69 7.83
CA LYS A 45 -4.64 -11.88 6.96
C LYS A 45 -5.25 -11.54 5.61
N THR A 46 -6.11 -10.53 5.57
CA THR A 46 -6.78 -10.05 4.36
C THR A 46 -6.86 -8.54 4.41
N LEU A 47 -6.58 -7.90 3.27
CA LEU A 47 -6.59 -6.45 3.15
C LEU A 47 -7.31 -6.05 1.86
N TYR A 48 -8.32 -5.20 2.01
CA TYR A 48 -9.03 -4.58 0.90
C TYR A 48 -8.29 -3.31 0.50
N ILE A 49 -7.84 -3.25 -0.75
CA ILE A 49 -6.93 -2.21 -1.25
C ILE A 49 -7.54 -1.34 -2.34
N ASP A 50 -8.83 -1.46 -2.63
CA ASP A 50 -9.54 -0.60 -3.58
C ASP A 50 -9.27 0.90 -3.39
N PRO A 51 -9.25 1.44 -2.14
CA PRO A 51 -8.95 2.86 -1.92
C PRO A 51 -7.56 3.30 -2.39
N LEU A 52 -6.61 2.36 -2.49
CA LEU A 52 -5.24 2.65 -2.92
C LEU A 52 -5.15 2.90 -4.42
N ALA A 53 -6.17 2.54 -5.21
CA ALA A 53 -6.20 2.84 -6.64
C ALA A 53 -6.30 4.35 -6.92
N GLU A 54 -6.85 5.12 -5.97
CA GLU A 54 -6.99 6.58 -6.05
C GLU A 54 -5.75 7.34 -5.52
N CYS A 55 -4.78 6.64 -4.92
CA CYS A 55 -3.53 7.24 -4.45
C CYS A 55 -2.56 7.42 -5.63
N GLU A 56 -2.81 8.41 -6.50
CA GLU A 56 -2.10 8.59 -7.77
C GLU A 56 -0.57 8.63 -7.66
N HIS A 57 -0.03 9.19 -6.57
CA HIS A 57 1.41 9.28 -6.31
C HIS A 57 1.98 8.08 -5.55
N LEU A 58 1.21 7.04 -5.26
CA LEU A 58 1.68 5.88 -4.51
C LEU A 58 2.76 5.13 -5.29
N GLU A 59 4.00 5.27 -4.83
CA GLU A 59 5.20 4.64 -5.42
C GLU A 59 5.52 3.30 -4.77
N LEU A 60 5.28 3.19 -3.45
CA LEU A 60 5.65 2.01 -2.68
C LEU A 60 4.55 1.59 -1.71
N PHE A 61 4.07 0.37 -1.88
CA PHE A 61 3.15 -0.27 -0.94
C PHE A 61 3.80 -1.53 -0.36
N LEU A 62 4.19 -1.48 0.91
CA LEU A 62 4.83 -2.59 1.62
C LEU A 62 3.81 -3.34 2.47
N VAL A 63 3.64 -4.63 2.21
CA VAL A 63 2.75 -5.51 2.95
C VAL A 63 3.29 -6.93 2.90
N ASP A 64 3.18 -7.67 4.00
CA ASP A 64 3.75 -9.02 4.10
C ASP A 64 3.21 -9.96 3.00
N ASN A 65 4.06 -10.86 2.52
CA ASN A 65 3.73 -11.76 1.41
C ASN A 65 2.56 -12.70 1.72
N GLY A 66 2.33 -13.00 3.00
CA GLY A 66 1.23 -13.85 3.46
C GLY A 66 -0.14 -13.15 3.49
N VAL A 67 -0.20 -11.84 3.26
CA VAL A 67 -1.48 -11.10 3.25
C VAL A 67 -2.20 -11.33 1.92
N LYS A 68 -3.45 -11.79 2.02
CA LYS A 68 -4.37 -11.83 0.87
C LYS A 68 -4.83 -10.42 0.54
N LEU A 69 -4.39 -9.91 -0.61
CA LEU A 69 -4.87 -8.64 -1.13
C LEU A 69 -6.16 -8.86 -1.92
N VAL A 70 -7.14 -7.98 -1.68
CA VAL A 70 -8.43 -7.99 -2.36
C VAL A 70 -8.62 -6.64 -3.02
N ILE A 71 -8.89 -6.66 -4.32
CA ILE A 71 -9.12 -5.49 -5.16
C ILE A 71 -10.21 -5.82 -6.17
N ASP A 72 -11.03 -4.83 -6.53
CA ASP A 72 -12.01 -4.94 -7.59
C ASP A 72 -11.32 -5.27 -8.92
N GLN A 73 -11.91 -6.21 -9.65
CA GLN A 73 -11.40 -6.71 -10.93
C GLN A 73 -11.50 -5.66 -12.04
N ASP A 74 -12.42 -4.72 -11.94
CA ASP A 74 -12.52 -3.62 -12.89
C ASP A 74 -11.36 -2.64 -12.72
N LEU A 75 -10.89 -2.40 -11.49
CA LEU A 75 -9.70 -1.55 -11.22
C LEU A 75 -8.42 -2.15 -11.82
N LEU A 76 -8.33 -3.48 -11.95
CA LEU A 76 -7.18 -4.13 -12.57
C LEU A 76 -7.03 -3.83 -14.08
N LYS A 77 -8.10 -3.34 -14.73
CA LYS A 77 -8.10 -2.95 -16.14
C LYS A 77 -7.62 -1.51 -16.35
N GLU A 78 -7.66 -0.71 -15.30
CA GLU A 78 -7.23 0.68 -15.30
C GLU A 78 -5.72 0.79 -15.04
N LYS A 79 -5.18 2.01 -15.20
CA LYS A 79 -3.81 2.32 -14.79
C LYS A 79 -3.78 2.46 -13.27
N LEU A 80 -3.05 1.58 -12.59
CA LEU A 80 -2.87 1.66 -11.15
C LEU A 80 -1.67 2.54 -10.77
N PRO A 81 -1.61 3.05 -9.53
CA PRO A 81 -0.39 3.67 -9.00
C PRO A 81 0.80 2.69 -9.02
N LEU A 82 2.01 3.24 -9.09
CA LEU A 82 3.23 2.44 -9.29
C LEU A 82 3.41 1.35 -8.22
N GLY A 83 3.07 1.66 -6.96
CA GLY A 83 3.12 0.70 -5.86
C GLY A 83 2.22 -0.51 -6.07
N LEU A 84 1.03 -0.32 -6.67
CA LEU A 84 0.11 -1.41 -7.00
C LEU A 84 0.48 -2.14 -8.29
N GLU A 85 0.98 -1.43 -9.31
CA GLU A 85 1.50 -2.05 -10.54
C GLU A 85 2.66 -3.01 -10.25
N LYS A 86 3.52 -2.66 -9.30
CA LYS A 86 4.59 -3.54 -8.82
C LYS A 86 4.02 -4.85 -8.28
N LEU A 87 3.05 -4.79 -7.37
CA LEU A 87 2.39 -5.98 -6.82
C LEU A 87 1.64 -6.79 -7.88
N LYS A 88 1.03 -6.13 -8.87
CA LYS A 88 0.41 -6.78 -10.03
C LYS A 88 1.44 -7.56 -10.84
N SER A 89 2.59 -6.95 -11.16
CA SER A 89 3.69 -7.60 -11.88
C SER A 89 4.31 -8.78 -11.11
N GLU A 90 4.28 -8.73 -9.78
CA GLU A 90 4.70 -9.81 -8.89
C GLU A 90 3.64 -10.92 -8.76
N GLY A 91 2.49 -10.77 -9.42
CA GLY A 91 1.38 -11.74 -9.39
C GLY A 91 0.63 -11.77 -8.05
N ARG A 92 0.76 -10.72 -7.23
CA ARG A 92 0.06 -10.58 -5.95
C ARG A 92 -1.36 -10.05 -6.10
N LEU A 93 -1.63 -9.34 -7.20
CA LEU A 93 -2.98 -8.89 -7.56
C LEU A 93 -3.49 -9.79 -8.69
N LYS A 94 -4.61 -10.49 -8.44
CA LYS A 94 -5.24 -11.43 -9.38
C LYS A 94 -6.74 -11.24 -9.35
#